data_AF-A0A3D3EQX4-F1
#
_entry.id   AF-A0A3D3EQX4-F1
#
_cell.length_a   1.000
_cell.length_b   1.000
_cell.length_c   1.000
_cell.angle_alpha   90.00
_cell.angle_beta   90.00
_cell.angle_gamma   90.00
#
_symmetry.space_group_name_H-M   'P 1'
#
loop_
_entity.id
_entity.type
_entity.pdbx_description
1 polymer ?
#
loop_
_entity_poly.entity_id
_entity_poly.type
_entity_poly.pdbx_seq_one_letter_code
_entity_poly.pdbx_strand_id
1 'polypeptide(L)'
;MFKDSLTVKHAIYSNTIHISDADYGSKNCFYIAHQLTDFNNYKNGPVGSVILCIDESALRNVYSAGMDFHSNVTFLVNQEGDMISFPIDTYVGENLNQESHEKNMENATKSFFQNHNFMNSKRLEVHTSSIQGGAFTLINVQNLTYALK
;
A
#
# COMPACT_ATOMS: atom_id res chain seq x y z
N MET A 1 5.06 -13.39 -10.14
CA MET A 1 3.61 -13.13 -10.10
C MET A 1 2.77 -14.00 -11.03
N PHE A 2 2.95 -14.02 -12.36
CA PHE A 2 2.12 -14.87 -13.25
C PHE A 2 2.15 -16.35 -12.83
N LYS A 3 3.34 -16.95 -12.72
CA LYS A 3 3.50 -18.34 -12.29
C LYS A 3 2.87 -18.60 -10.92
N ASP A 4 3.11 -17.70 -9.97
CA ASP A 4 2.59 -17.81 -8.60
C ASP A 4 1.06 -17.75 -8.57
N SER A 5 0.44 -16.93 -9.43
CA SER A 5 -1.02 -16.83 -9.49
C SER A 5 -1.67 -18.13 -9.98
N LEU A 6 -0.95 -19.00 -10.70
CA LEU A 6 -1.46 -20.30 -11.15
C LEU A 6 -1.43 -21.38 -10.06
N THR A 7 -0.82 -21.11 -8.90
CA THR A 7 -0.70 -22.11 -7.82
C THR A 7 -1.69 -21.89 -6.69
N VAL A 8 -2.37 -20.74 -6.66
CA VAL A 8 -3.31 -20.35 -5.59
C VAL A 8 -4.67 -19.96 -6.15
N LYS A 9 -5.72 -20.16 -5.34
CA LYS A 9 -7.11 -19.89 -5.73
C LYS A 9 -7.62 -18.49 -5.41
N HIS A 10 -6.82 -17.68 -4.73
CA HIS A 10 -7.15 -16.31 -4.34
C HIS A 10 -6.30 -15.32 -5.14
N ALA A 11 -6.69 -14.04 -5.11
CA ALA A 11 -5.88 -12.98 -5.69
C ALA A 11 -4.57 -12.83 -4.92
N ILE A 12 -3.46 -12.69 -5.65
CA ILE A 12 -2.17 -12.31 -5.09
C ILE A 12 -1.85 -10.87 -5.47
N TYR A 13 -1.11 -10.20 -4.59
CA TYR A 13 -0.78 -8.79 -4.70
C TYR A 13 0.74 -8.66 -4.75
N SER A 14 1.26 -7.81 -5.62
CA SER A 14 2.68 -7.48 -5.59
C SER A 14 2.96 -6.33 -4.63
N ASN A 15 4.24 -6.17 -4.28
CA ASN A 15 4.75 -4.90 -3.80
C ASN A 15 4.64 -3.84 -4.89
N THR A 16 4.77 -2.57 -4.50
CA THR A 16 4.90 -1.49 -5.47
C THR A 16 6.23 -1.59 -6.18
N ILE A 17 6.21 -1.44 -7.51
CA ILE A 17 7.39 -1.41 -8.36
C ILE A 17 7.43 -0.12 -9.16
N HIS A 18 8.65 0.34 -9.42
CA HIS A 18 8.89 1.44 -10.33
C HIS A 18 9.06 0.90 -11.75
N ILE A 19 8.22 1.34 -12.67
CA ILE A 19 8.31 1.05 -14.10
C ILE A 19 8.78 2.33 -14.79
N SER A 20 9.78 2.21 -15.65
CA SER A 20 10.24 3.28 -16.52
C SER A 20 10.16 2.78 -17.96
N ASP A 21 9.40 3.48 -18.79
CA ASP A 21 9.22 3.19 -20.20
C ASP A 21 9.45 4.47 -21.02
N ALA A 22 10.07 4.34 -22.19
CA ALA A 22 10.42 5.48 -23.03
C ALA A 22 9.18 6.23 -23.58
N ASP A 23 8.09 5.50 -23.85
CA ASP A 23 6.87 6.04 -24.44
C ASP A 23 5.82 6.42 -23.40
N TYR A 24 5.83 5.75 -22.23
CA TYR A 24 4.82 5.92 -21.17
C TYR A 24 5.35 6.59 -19.89
N GLY A 25 6.64 6.93 -19.84
CA GLY A 25 7.28 7.59 -18.72
C GLY A 25 7.54 6.66 -17.53
N SER A 26 7.87 7.28 -16.40
CA SER A 26 8.12 6.59 -15.13
C SER A 26 6.89 6.60 -14.23
N LYS A 27 6.52 5.45 -13.67
CA LYS A 27 5.36 5.27 -12.80
C LYS A 27 5.62 4.25 -11.71
N ASN A 28 5.06 4.51 -10.53
CA ASN A 28 4.90 3.52 -9.49
C ASN A 28 3.59 2.75 -9.72
N CYS A 29 3.63 1.43 -9.60
CA CYS A 29 2.45 0.59 -9.74
C CYS A 29 2.57 -0.67 -8.90
N PHE A 30 1.43 -1.26 -8.57
CA PHE A 30 1.39 -2.61 -8.03
C PHE A 30 0.43 -3.44 -8.86
N TYR A 31 0.55 -4.76 -8.75
CA TYR A 31 -0.23 -5.68 -9.53
C TYR A 31 -1.13 -6.55 -8.68
N ILE A 32 -2.26 -6.90 -9.26
CA ILE A 32 -3.19 -7.90 -8.74
C ILE A 32 -3.25 -9.03 -9.77
N ALA A 33 -2.96 -10.25 -9.35
CA ALA A 33 -3.08 -11.42 -10.21
C ALA A 33 -4.06 -12.44 -9.65
N HIS A 34 -4.85 -13.05 -10.53
CA HIS A 34 -5.79 -14.09 -10.15
C HIS A 34 -5.85 -15.17 -11.24
N GLN A 35 -5.82 -16.44 -10.84
CA GLN A 35 -5.98 -17.54 -11.81
C GLN A 35 -7.33 -17.49 -12.53
N LEU A 36 -7.33 -17.93 -13.78
CA LEU A 36 -8.53 -18.23 -14.54
C LEU A 36 -8.79 -19.73 -14.47
N THR A 37 -9.98 -20.11 -14.02
CA THR A 37 -10.38 -21.51 -13.88
C THR A 37 -11.47 -21.84 -14.89
N ASP A 38 -11.26 -22.89 -15.68
CA ASP A 38 -12.33 -23.47 -16.49
C ASP A 38 -13.18 -24.39 -15.61
N PHE A 39 -14.40 -23.97 -15.30
CA PHE A 39 -15.33 -24.75 -14.47
C PHE A 39 -15.76 -26.06 -15.14
N ASN A 40 -15.78 -26.12 -16.47
CA ASN A 40 -16.11 -27.36 -17.18
C ASN A 40 -15.00 -28.39 -17.08
N ASN A 41 -13.74 -27.94 -16.90
CA ASN A 41 -12.56 -28.79 -16.85
C ASN A 41 -11.72 -28.55 -15.59
N TYR A 42 -12.38 -28.42 -14.43
CA TYR A 42 -11.73 -28.05 -13.16
C TYR A 42 -10.52 -28.92 -12.78
N LYS A 43 -10.53 -30.21 -13.18
CA LYS A 43 -9.46 -31.17 -12.89
C LYS A 43 -8.15 -30.88 -13.64
N ASN A 44 -8.20 -30.12 -14.73
CA ASN A 44 -7.04 -29.81 -15.56
C ASN A 44 -6.20 -28.64 -15.00
N GLY A 45 -6.64 -28.04 -13.88
CA GLY A 45 -5.98 -26.90 -13.27
C GLY A 45 -6.37 -25.57 -13.94
N PRO A 46 -5.67 -24.48 -13.61
CA PRO A 46 -5.95 -23.17 -14.18
C PRO A 46 -5.57 -23.11 -15.66
N VAL A 47 -6.38 -22.39 -16.44
CA VAL A 47 -6.18 -22.18 -17.88
C VAL A 47 -5.37 -20.92 -18.18
N GLY A 48 -5.13 -20.08 -17.18
CA GLY A 48 -4.38 -18.85 -17.32
C GLY A 48 -4.48 -17.98 -16.08
N SER A 49 -4.14 -16.70 -16.23
CA SER A 49 -4.20 -15.69 -15.17
C SER A 49 -4.63 -14.35 -15.75
N VAL A 50 -5.45 -13.62 -15.00
CA VAL A 50 -5.68 -12.19 -15.23
C VAL A 50 -4.72 -11.40 -14.35
N ILE A 51 -4.02 -10.44 -14.94
CA ILE A 51 -3.10 -9.53 -14.24
C ILE A 51 -3.57 -8.11 -14.47
N LEU A 52 -3.87 -7.40 -13.39
CA LEU A 52 -4.21 -5.98 -13.40
C LEU A 52 -3.02 -5.18 -12.90
N CYS A 53 -2.62 -4.16 -13.65
CA CYS A 53 -1.62 -3.17 -13.25
C CYS A 53 -2.36 -1.96 -12.70
N ILE A 54 -2.09 -1.58 -11.45
CA ILE A 54 -2.72 -0.46 -10.78
C ILE A 54 -1.72 0.68 -10.70
N ASP A 55 -2.02 1.80 -11.36
CA ASP A 55 -1.26 3.04 -11.25
C ASP A 55 -1.40 3.59 -9.82
N GLU A 56 -0.29 3.64 -9.09
CA GLU A 56 -0.28 4.09 -7.69
C GLU A 56 -0.75 5.53 -7.57
N SER A 57 -0.38 6.40 -8.52
CA SER A 57 -0.72 7.81 -8.46
C SER A 57 -2.24 8.03 -8.62
N ALA A 58 -2.88 7.21 -9.45
CA ALA A 58 -4.33 7.22 -9.61
C ALA A 58 -5.03 6.75 -8.34
N LEU A 59 -4.53 5.70 -7.69
CA LEU A 59 -5.04 5.23 -6.39
C LEU A 59 -4.85 6.31 -5.30
N ARG A 60 -3.66 6.91 -5.23
CA ARG A 60 -3.32 7.97 -4.29
C ARG A 60 -4.31 9.12 -4.35
N ASN A 61 -4.63 9.57 -5.56
CA ASN A 61 -5.57 10.67 -5.79
C ASN A 61 -6.99 10.39 -5.27
N VAL A 62 -7.39 9.13 -5.12
CA VAL A 62 -8.71 8.76 -4.58
C VAL A 62 -8.79 9.04 -3.08
N TYR A 63 -7.77 8.67 -2.30
CA TYR A 63 -7.81 8.81 -0.84
C TYR A 63 -7.13 10.09 -0.34
N SER A 64 -6.29 10.74 -1.16
CA SER A 64 -5.55 11.93 -0.76
C SER A 64 -6.35 13.24 -0.87
N ALA A 65 -7.52 13.18 -1.51
CA ALA A 65 -8.36 14.34 -1.73
C ALA A 65 -8.78 14.98 -0.39
N GLY A 66 -8.38 16.24 -0.20
CA GLY A 66 -8.72 17.01 1.02
C GLY A 66 -7.80 16.76 2.22
N MET A 67 -6.70 16.01 2.07
CA MET A 67 -5.69 15.91 3.13
C MET A 67 -4.99 17.26 3.35
N ASP A 68 -4.74 17.56 4.62
CA ASP A 68 -3.85 18.65 5.04
C ASP A 68 -2.67 18.00 5.76
N PHE A 69 -1.49 18.03 5.14
CA PHE A 69 -0.26 17.41 5.64
C PHE A 69 0.23 17.93 6.99
N HIS A 70 -0.35 19.01 7.51
CA HIS A 70 -0.10 19.46 8.88
C HIS A 70 -1.00 18.76 9.91
N SER A 71 -2.17 18.28 9.48
CA SER A 71 -3.22 17.74 10.34
C SER A 71 -3.42 16.23 10.19
N ASN A 72 -3.36 15.70 8.97
CA ASN A 72 -3.65 14.30 8.68
C ASN A 72 -2.90 13.78 7.44
N VAL A 73 -2.54 12.50 7.49
CA VAL A 73 -1.94 11.76 6.37
C VAL A 73 -2.56 10.37 6.36
N THR A 74 -3.10 9.99 5.21
CA THR A 74 -3.61 8.65 4.95
C THR A 74 -2.72 7.96 3.94
N PHE A 75 -2.44 6.68 4.12
CA PHE A 75 -1.62 5.89 3.20
C PHE A 75 -1.93 4.39 3.31
N LEU A 76 -1.40 3.59 2.38
CA LEU A 76 -1.67 2.17 2.28
C LEU A 76 -0.37 1.35 2.36
N VAL A 77 -0.39 0.30 3.17
CA VAL A 77 0.71 -0.67 3.28
C VAL A 77 0.22 -2.10 3.06
N ASN A 78 1.11 -3.02 2.67
CA ASN A 78 0.84 -4.47 2.67
C ASN A 78 1.05 -5.07 4.09
N GLN A 79 1.01 -6.41 4.18
CA GLN A 79 1.16 -7.13 5.46
C GLN A 79 2.60 -7.07 6.00
N GLU A 80 3.56 -6.93 5.11
CA GLU A 80 4.99 -6.86 5.37
C GLU A 80 5.43 -5.44 5.79
N GLY A 81 4.54 -4.46 5.64
CA GLY A 81 4.80 -3.05 5.94
C GLY A 81 5.36 -2.26 4.76
N ASP A 82 5.42 -2.82 3.55
CA ASP A 82 5.79 -2.09 2.34
C ASP A 82 4.68 -1.09 2.00
N MET A 83 5.07 0.16 1.71
CA MET A 83 4.19 1.24 1.33
C MET A 83 3.70 1.03 -0.09
N ILE A 84 2.45 0.58 -0.22
CA ILE A 84 1.81 0.37 -1.51
C ILE A 84 1.48 1.71 -2.16
N SER A 85 0.97 2.65 -1.37
CA SER A 85 0.66 4.00 -1.83
C SER A 85 0.88 4.99 -0.71
N PHE A 86 1.59 6.08 -1.00
CA PHE A 86 1.95 7.10 -0.03
C PHE A 86 1.80 8.51 -0.64
N PRO A 87 1.25 9.49 0.09
CA PRO A 87 1.01 10.84 -0.43
C PRO A 87 2.23 11.57 -0.99
N ILE A 88 3.43 11.23 -0.51
CA ILE A 88 4.70 11.78 -0.96
C ILE A 88 5.46 10.68 -1.70
N ASP A 89 5.71 10.93 -2.98
CA ASP A 89 6.14 9.91 -3.94
C ASP A 89 7.45 9.20 -3.55
N THR A 90 8.36 9.90 -2.89
CA THR A 90 9.66 9.38 -2.47
C THR A 90 9.59 8.24 -1.46
N TYR A 91 8.43 8.03 -0.82
CA TYR A 91 8.24 6.96 0.17
C TYR A 91 7.41 5.79 -0.38
N VAL A 92 6.93 5.89 -1.62
CA VAL A 92 6.21 4.80 -2.26
C VAL A 92 7.18 3.63 -2.48
N GLY A 93 6.82 2.44 -2.01
CA GLY A 93 7.65 1.24 -2.06
C GLY A 93 8.64 1.08 -0.91
N GLU A 94 8.82 2.09 -0.06
CA GLU A 94 9.61 1.96 1.17
C GLU A 94 8.91 1.05 2.18
N ASN A 95 9.64 0.49 3.13
CA ASN A 95 9.06 -0.38 4.15
C ASN A 95 9.04 0.29 5.52
N LEU A 96 7.85 0.37 6.12
CA LEU A 96 7.61 1.02 7.41
C LEU A 96 8.42 0.40 8.57
N ASN A 97 8.73 -0.90 8.47
CA ASN A 97 9.43 -1.66 9.50
C ASN A 97 10.94 -1.63 9.33
N GLN A 98 11.49 -1.07 8.24
CA GLN A 98 12.96 -1.02 8.06
C GLN A 98 13.66 -0.16 9.11
N GLU A 99 13.01 0.91 9.56
CA GLU A 99 13.60 1.85 10.51
C GLU A 99 13.20 1.61 11.96
N SER A 100 12.32 0.64 12.22
CA SER A 100 11.82 0.37 13.57
C SER A 100 11.93 -1.11 13.91
N HIS A 101 12.30 -1.41 15.16
CA HIS A 101 12.16 -2.76 15.70
C HIS A 101 10.73 -3.03 16.20
N GLU A 102 9.80 -2.14 15.90
CA GLU A 102 8.42 -2.23 16.34
C GLU A 102 7.69 -3.30 15.53
N LYS A 103 6.98 -4.18 16.24
CA LYS A 103 6.18 -5.23 15.60
C LYS A 103 4.74 -4.80 15.32
N ASN A 104 4.34 -3.67 15.89
CA ASN A 104 2.98 -3.13 15.78
C ASN A 104 2.97 -1.99 14.75
N MET A 105 2.05 -2.07 13.79
CA MET A 105 1.86 -1.10 12.73
C MET A 105 1.68 0.35 13.24
N GLU A 106 0.96 0.55 14.34
CA GLU A 106 0.77 1.87 14.96
C GLU A 106 2.10 2.45 15.45
N ASN A 107 2.91 1.67 16.16
CA ASN A 107 4.19 2.14 16.66
C ASN A 107 5.19 2.36 15.52
N ALA A 108 5.27 1.42 14.56
CA ALA A 108 6.10 1.57 13.37
C ALA A 108 5.73 2.83 12.58
N THR A 109 4.44 3.14 12.46
CA THR A 109 3.94 4.39 11.86
C THR A 109 4.41 5.61 12.62
N LYS A 110 4.24 5.64 13.95
CA LYS A 110 4.68 6.77 14.77
C LYS A 110 6.19 6.99 14.66
N SER A 111 6.98 5.92 14.72
CA SER A 111 8.44 5.97 14.57
C SER A 111 8.84 6.51 13.20
N PHE A 112 8.26 5.98 12.12
CA PHE A 112 8.51 6.47 10.76
C PHE A 112 8.19 7.95 10.63
N PHE A 113 7.05 8.41 11.16
CA PHE A 113 6.65 9.81 11.11
C PHE A 113 7.59 10.72 11.92
N GLN A 114 8.09 10.25 13.06
CA GLN A 114 9.05 10.99 13.88
C GLN A 114 10.42 11.09 13.21
N ASN A 115 10.94 9.99 12.67
CA ASN A 115 12.24 9.95 11.99
C ASN A 115 12.29 10.88 10.77
N HIS A 116 11.17 10.97 10.04
CA HIS A 116 11.05 11.81 8.86
C HIS A 116 10.52 13.22 9.15
N ASN A 117 10.33 13.58 10.43
CA ASN A 117 9.79 14.88 10.86
C ASN A 117 8.44 15.25 10.21
N PHE A 118 7.55 14.27 10.01
CA PHE A 118 6.21 14.52 9.51
C PHE A 118 5.33 15.24 10.54
N MET A 119 4.50 16.18 10.06
CA MET A 119 3.52 16.96 10.85
C MET A 119 4.07 17.82 12.00
N ASN A 120 5.39 17.84 12.25
CA ASN A 120 6.04 18.58 13.33
C ASN A 120 5.32 18.46 14.69
N SER A 121 4.79 17.29 15.02
CA SER A 121 3.91 17.09 16.18
C SER A 121 4.51 16.20 17.26
N LYS A 122 4.20 16.54 18.51
CA LYS A 122 4.49 15.69 19.69
C LYS A 122 3.40 14.67 19.98
N ARG A 123 2.22 14.81 19.36
CA ARG A 123 1.04 13.96 19.62
C ARG A 123 0.42 13.51 18.31
N LEU A 124 0.80 12.32 17.90
CA LEU A 124 0.24 11.62 16.75
C LEU A 124 -0.70 10.51 17.24
N GLU A 125 -1.89 10.46 16.67
CA GLU A 125 -2.80 9.33 16.77
C GLU A 125 -2.78 8.57 15.45
N VAL A 126 -2.77 7.24 15.51
CA VAL A 126 -2.72 6.39 14.32
C VAL A 126 -3.89 5.43 14.37
N HIS A 127 -4.71 5.47 13.32
CA HIS A 127 -5.79 4.53 13.11
C HIS A 127 -5.43 3.60 11.97
N THR A 128 -5.66 2.31 12.16
CA THR A 128 -5.42 1.29 11.14
C THR A 128 -6.71 0.55 10.83
N SER A 129 -6.92 0.25 9.55
CA SER A 129 -8.03 -0.58 9.08
C SER A 129 -7.52 -1.57 8.06
N SER A 130 -7.71 -2.86 8.33
CA SER A 130 -7.40 -3.89 7.35
C SER A 130 -8.46 -3.91 6.24
N ILE A 131 -8.02 -4.07 5.00
CA ILE A 131 -8.88 -4.19 3.82
C ILE A 131 -8.50 -5.42 3.00
N GLN A 132 -9.41 -5.86 2.12
CA GLN A 132 -9.20 -7.02 1.24
C GLN A 132 -8.74 -8.28 1.99
N GLY A 133 -9.43 -8.63 3.07
CA GLY A 133 -9.17 -9.84 3.84
C GLY A 133 -7.81 -9.89 4.51
N GLY A 134 -7.17 -8.73 4.75
CA GLY A 134 -5.84 -8.68 5.35
C GLY A 134 -4.75 -8.19 4.42
N ALA A 135 -4.96 -8.23 3.09
CA ALA A 135 -3.87 -8.01 2.12
C ALA A 135 -3.26 -6.61 2.22
N PHE A 136 -4.07 -5.62 2.58
CA PHE A 136 -3.59 -4.25 2.80
C PHE A 136 -4.12 -3.69 4.11
N THR A 137 -3.39 -2.71 4.65
CA THR A 137 -3.80 -1.91 5.80
C THR A 137 -3.83 -0.45 5.40
N LEU A 138 -5.00 0.17 5.53
CA LEU A 138 -5.17 1.61 5.42
C LEU A 138 -4.77 2.24 6.75
N ILE A 139 -3.88 3.21 6.71
CA ILE A 139 -3.36 3.90 7.88
C ILE A 139 -3.73 5.37 7.77
N ASN A 140 -4.35 5.91 8.81
CA ASN A 140 -4.62 7.33 8.96
C ASN A 140 -3.87 7.85 10.19
N VAL A 141 -3.02 8.84 10.00
CA VAL A 141 -2.27 9.52 11.05
C VAL A 141 -2.86 10.89 11.26
N GLN A 142 -3.13 11.25 12.51
CA GLN A 142 -3.70 12.53 12.90
C GLN A 142 -2.78 13.27 13.87
N ASN A 143 -2.58 14.56 13.60
CA ASN A 143 -1.90 15.47 14.48
C ASN A 143 -2.89 16.11 15.46
N LEU A 144 -2.99 15.54 16.66
CA LEU A 144 -3.89 16.06 17.71
C LEU A 144 -3.49 17.44 18.22
N THR A 145 -2.23 17.85 18.05
CA THR A 145 -1.79 19.20 18.42
C THR A 145 -2.37 20.26 17.48
N TYR A 146 -2.60 19.90 16.22
CA TYR A 146 -3.22 20.78 15.24
C TYR A 146 -4.74 20.79 15.38
N ALA A 147 -5.36 19.63 15.60
CA ALA A 147 -6.81 19.50 15.75
C ALA A 147 -7.40 20.22 16.98
N LEU A 148 -6.56 20.53 17.98
CA LEU A 148 -6.95 21.20 19.22
C LEU A 148 -6.65 22.71 19.23
N LYS A 149 -6.21 23.28 18.10
CA LYS A 149 -6.05 24.73 17.92
C LYS A 149 -7.26 25.33 17.22
#